data_AF-A0A947QWF9-F1
#
_entry.id   AF-A0A947QWF9-F1
#
_cell.length_a   1.000
_cell.length_b   1.000
_cell.length_c   1.000
_cell.angle_alpha   90.00
_cell.angle_beta   90.00
_cell.angle_gamma   90.00
#
_symmetry.space_group_name_H-M   'P 1'
#
loop_
_entity.id
_entity.type
_entity.pdbx_description
1 polymer ?
#
loop_
_entity_poly.entity_id
_entity_poly.type
_entity_poly.pdbx_seq_one_letter_code
_entity_poly.pdbx_strand_id
1 'polypeptide(L)'
;MAEEPKMPLETKQPQPAAAPAPKAQEAQNDKNVFTELFGEDQSLKKSDVMDNVMKQEATKSKSFFSKKPKEKTLKLTPKKTVKSNPGRAILQISILFFVLIFGFFYSQNSQKFGLFGLNPAQRKTLAEEQVVQLDSDIIAEKALISVLLLDKYSTVADQYFFSLEQSESQYVSSNKKVAYEEDLKTLRPEMESILTELQDYLAENFDPDQKAAAMDSLRSRSEELRAKSGEVDEVTLLQDVQDLDTAGIILGLDAFRTYITSLDLTEATDDEFKTVLEKYSAEVDQSVISLINSIRDSRIVWSKVFDEFENITKKVDPLFNTEFESNLQVADVNFNTTGFSAVVSGSAITDDTKNFTLISNYVDELNNSDLFENADDRSYAKNLLEDNYQSNFRIGFNITLENL
;
A
#
# COMPACT_ATOMS: atom_id res chain seq x y z
N MET A 1 28.46 41.34 17.55
CA MET A 1 29.16 41.73 16.31
C MET A 1 29.64 40.45 15.67
N ALA A 2 29.33 40.26 14.38
CA ALA A 2 29.49 39.03 13.59
C ALA A 2 28.45 37.94 13.90
N GLU A 3 27.79 37.28 12.95
CA GLU A 3 27.45 37.57 11.55
C GLU A 3 26.32 36.55 11.24
N GLU A 4 25.13 37.01 10.86
CA GLU A 4 23.99 36.13 10.54
C GLU A 4 24.25 35.32 9.25
N PRO A 5 23.99 34.00 9.23
CA PRO A 5 24.04 33.25 7.99
C PRO A 5 22.78 33.54 7.15
N LYS A 6 23.02 34.14 5.99
CA LYS A 6 22.04 34.42 4.93
C LYS A 6 21.40 33.14 4.41
N MET A 7 20.07 33.10 4.41
CA MET A 7 19.27 32.15 3.63
C MET A 7 19.57 32.30 2.12
N PRO A 8 19.73 31.21 1.36
CA PRO A 8 19.70 31.27 -0.10
C PRO A 8 18.26 31.42 -0.61
N LEU A 9 18.12 32.30 -1.59
CA LEU A 9 16.90 32.64 -2.32
C LEU A 9 16.24 31.45 -3.02
N GLU A 10 14.90 31.53 -3.07
CA GLU A 10 14.00 30.82 -4.00
C GLU A 10 14.61 30.59 -5.40
N THR A 11 14.74 29.33 -5.79
CA THR A 11 14.70 28.93 -7.21
C THR A 11 13.30 28.40 -7.51
N LYS A 12 12.44 29.28 -8.04
CA LYS A 12 11.19 28.91 -8.72
C LYS A 12 11.51 27.98 -9.88
N GLN A 13 11.01 26.74 -9.83
CA GLN A 13 10.90 25.92 -11.03
C GLN A 13 9.84 26.50 -11.98
N PRO A 14 10.10 26.51 -13.30
CA PRO A 14 9.21 27.12 -14.28
C PRO A 14 7.97 26.26 -14.56
N GLN A 15 6.80 26.92 -14.54
CA GLN A 15 5.58 26.45 -15.20
C GLN A 15 5.86 26.07 -16.66
N PRO A 16 5.36 24.93 -17.17
CA PRO A 16 5.26 24.75 -18.61
C PRO A 16 4.18 25.70 -19.15
N ALA A 17 4.63 26.66 -19.95
CA ALA A 17 3.78 27.55 -20.72
C ALA A 17 2.92 26.74 -21.70
N ALA A 18 1.61 26.95 -21.59
CA ALA A 18 0.65 26.53 -22.60
C ALA A 18 0.96 27.18 -23.95
N ALA A 19 1.21 26.37 -24.97
CA ALA A 19 1.27 26.79 -26.36
C ALA A 19 -0.16 26.84 -26.96
N PRO A 20 -0.39 27.67 -27.99
CA PRO A 20 -1.62 28.45 -28.13
C PRO A 20 -2.75 27.74 -28.88
N ALA A 21 -3.97 28.18 -28.55
CA ALA A 21 -5.19 27.88 -29.27
C ALA A 21 -5.18 28.41 -30.72
N PRO A 22 -5.60 27.63 -31.73
CA PRO A 22 -6.06 28.19 -32.99
C PRO A 22 -7.55 28.57 -32.88
N LYS A 23 -7.85 29.87 -33.00
CA LYS A 23 -9.21 30.35 -33.25
C LYS A 23 -9.54 30.23 -34.75
N ALA A 24 -10.57 29.43 -35.02
CA ALA A 24 -11.62 29.53 -36.02
C ALA A 24 -11.31 30.15 -37.41
N GLN A 25 -11.44 29.33 -38.45
CA GLN A 25 -12.01 29.75 -39.74
C GLN A 25 -13.02 28.69 -40.23
N GLU A 26 -14.24 29.20 -40.41
CA GLU A 26 -15.33 28.87 -41.34
C GLU A 26 -15.45 27.46 -41.96
N ALA A 27 -16.67 26.95 -41.81
CA ALA A 27 -17.21 25.77 -42.48
C ALA A 27 -17.31 25.95 -44.01
N GLN A 28 -17.08 24.88 -44.79
CA GLN A 28 -18.12 24.19 -45.57
C GLN A 28 -17.58 23.07 -46.49
N ASN A 29 -18.30 21.94 -46.44
CA ASN A 29 -18.53 20.94 -47.50
C ASN A 29 -17.44 19.92 -47.86
N ASP A 30 -17.32 18.90 -47.01
CA ASP A 30 -17.03 17.55 -47.49
C ASP A 30 -18.20 17.04 -48.35
N LYS A 31 -17.94 16.87 -49.64
CA LYS A 31 -18.83 16.13 -50.55
C LYS A 31 -18.54 14.64 -50.41
N ASN A 32 -19.63 13.91 -50.19
CA ASN A 32 -19.70 12.47 -50.01
C ASN A 32 -19.11 11.66 -51.17
N VAL A 33 -18.36 10.62 -50.82
CA VAL A 33 -17.79 9.56 -51.68
C VAL A 33 -18.87 8.69 -52.38
N PHE A 34 -20.16 9.03 -52.23
CA PHE A 34 -21.28 8.36 -52.90
C PHE A 34 -21.72 9.01 -54.23
N THR A 35 -21.06 10.08 -54.68
CA THR A 35 -21.35 10.73 -55.98
C THR A 35 -20.43 10.26 -57.13
N GLU A 36 -19.54 9.29 -56.88
CA GLU A 36 -18.57 8.79 -57.89
C GLU A 36 -18.93 7.40 -58.47
N LEU A 37 -20.05 6.81 -58.06
CA LEU A 37 -20.48 5.47 -58.54
C LEU A 37 -21.84 5.40 -59.24
N PHE A 38 -22.60 6.50 -59.28
CA PHE A 38 -23.83 6.58 -60.08
C PHE A 38 -23.96 7.98 -60.69
N GLY A 39 -23.49 8.12 -61.93
CA GLY A 39 -23.60 9.35 -62.69
C GLY A 39 -25.07 9.66 -63.02
N GLU A 40 -25.59 10.77 -62.50
CA GLU A 40 -26.78 11.41 -63.06
C GLU A 40 -26.33 12.42 -64.12
N ASP A 41 -26.50 12.01 -65.37
CA ASP A 41 -26.29 12.81 -66.56
C ASP A 41 -27.62 13.47 -66.94
N GLN A 42 -27.77 14.77 -66.66
CA GLN A 42 -28.67 15.66 -67.38
C GLN A 42 -28.16 17.11 -67.34
N SER A 43 -27.62 17.59 -68.48
CA SER A 43 -27.87 18.98 -68.89
C SER A 43 -27.91 19.14 -70.42
N LEU A 44 -29.12 19.45 -70.89
CA LEU A 44 -29.54 20.24 -72.06
C LEU A 44 -28.46 20.94 -72.91
N LYS A 45 -28.51 20.78 -74.25
CA LYS A 45 -29.07 21.78 -75.20
C LYS A 45 -29.06 21.30 -76.67
N LYS A 46 -30.08 21.80 -77.38
CA LYS A 46 -30.42 21.62 -78.81
C LYS A 46 -29.30 22.04 -79.78
N SER A 47 -29.21 21.34 -80.91
CA SER A 47 -29.32 21.94 -82.24
C SER A 47 -29.69 20.88 -83.29
N ASP A 48 -30.38 21.36 -84.31
CA ASP A 48 -30.89 20.66 -85.48
C ASP A 48 -29.95 19.60 -86.09
N VAL A 49 -30.53 18.54 -86.64
CA VAL A 49 -30.57 18.33 -88.10
C VAL A 49 -31.42 17.09 -88.39
N MET A 50 -32.34 17.29 -89.32
CA MET A 50 -33.05 16.32 -90.14
C MET A 50 -32.30 14.99 -90.35
N ASP A 51 -32.98 13.86 -90.17
CA ASP A 51 -33.35 12.97 -91.27
C ASP A 51 -33.72 11.59 -90.75
N ASN A 52 -34.79 11.03 -91.34
CA ASN A 52 -35.31 9.68 -91.12
C ASN A 52 -35.94 9.51 -89.73
N VAL A 53 -37.26 9.48 -89.55
CA VAL A 53 -38.18 8.46 -90.07
C VAL A 53 -39.60 9.04 -90.00
N MET A 54 -40.07 9.68 -91.07
CA MET A 54 -41.49 10.00 -91.29
C MET A 54 -41.71 10.07 -92.80
N LYS A 55 -42.08 8.94 -93.42
CA LYS A 55 -42.86 8.85 -94.66
C LYS A 55 -43.14 7.39 -95.02
N GLN A 56 -44.33 6.93 -94.67
CA GLN A 56 -45.22 6.15 -95.53
C GLN A 56 -46.61 6.27 -94.91
N GLU A 57 -47.39 7.26 -95.36
CA GLU A 57 -48.45 7.08 -96.37
C GLU A 57 -49.58 6.19 -95.83
N ALA A 58 -50.65 6.77 -95.28
CA ALA A 58 -51.76 7.36 -96.02
C ALA A 58 -52.51 6.35 -96.90
N THR A 59 -53.48 5.65 -96.30
CA THR A 59 -54.65 5.17 -97.03
C THR A 59 -55.93 5.52 -96.28
N LYS A 60 -56.60 6.55 -96.82
CA LYS A 60 -58.00 6.87 -96.59
C LYS A 60 -58.87 5.76 -97.19
N SER A 61 -59.80 5.19 -96.41
CA SER A 61 -61.02 4.61 -96.99
C SER A 61 -62.25 5.06 -96.20
N LYS A 62 -63.21 5.53 -96.99
CA LYS A 62 -64.40 6.32 -96.67
C LYS A 62 -65.37 5.68 -95.66
N SER A 63 -65.91 6.57 -94.83
CA SER A 63 -67.21 6.52 -94.14
C SER A 63 -68.37 6.08 -95.05
N PHE A 64 -69.25 5.20 -94.56
CA PHE A 64 -70.64 5.07 -94.99
C PHE A 64 -71.53 4.58 -93.82
N PHE A 65 -72.28 5.49 -93.18
CA PHE A 65 -73.55 5.32 -92.42
C PHE A 65 -73.59 4.37 -91.18
N SER A 66 -74.19 4.68 -90.03
CA SER A 66 -75.09 5.77 -89.62
C SER A 66 -75.40 5.68 -88.10
N LYS A 67 -75.85 6.82 -87.54
CA LYS A 67 -76.56 7.03 -86.25
C LYS A 67 -75.71 7.27 -84.99
N LYS A 68 -75.48 8.57 -84.71
CA LYS A 68 -75.37 9.10 -83.35
C LYS A 68 -76.76 9.18 -82.69
N PRO A 69 -76.92 8.80 -81.42
CA PRO A 69 -77.91 9.38 -80.52
C PRO A 69 -77.26 10.45 -79.62
N LYS A 70 -78.12 11.35 -79.13
CA LYS A 70 -77.82 12.68 -78.58
C LYS A 70 -77.06 12.65 -77.25
N GLU A 71 -76.13 13.60 -77.08
CA GLU A 71 -75.44 13.92 -75.83
C GLU A 71 -76.44 14.41 -74.76
N LYS A 72 -76.36 13.83 -73.55
CA LYS A 72 -76.85 14.47 -72.32
C LYS A 72 -75.67 15.18 -71.67
N THR A 73 -75.71 16.51 -71.65
CA THR A 73 -74.76 17.37 -70.93
C THR A 73 -74.87 17.13 -69.42
N LEU A 74 -73.90 16.41 -68.83
CA LEU A 74 -73.65 16.43 -67.40
C LEU A 74 -72.83 17.69 -67.05
N LYS A 75 -73.39 18.54 -66.18
CA LYS A 75 -72.66 19.65 -65.55
C LYS A 75 -71.60 19.06 -64.60
N LEU A 76 -70.34 19.14 -64.98
CA LEU A 76 -69.20 18.84 -64.10
C LEU A 76 -68.71 20.15 -63.47
N THR A 77 -68.93 20.31 -62.17
CA THR A 77 -68.28 21.32 -61.33
C THR A 77 -66.77 21.00 -61.25
N PRO A 78 -65.86 21.98 -61.43
CA PRO A 78 -64.43 21.70 -61.40
C PRO A 78 -63.97 21.38 -59.97
N LYS A 79 -63.52 20.14 -59.76
CA LYS A 79 -62.91 19.66 -58.52
C LYS A 79 -61.51 20.27 -58.39
N LYS A 80 -61.27 21.07 -57.35
CA LYS A 80 -59.95 21.64 -57.01
C LYS A 80 -58.99 20.47 -56.71
N THR A 81 -58.05 20.19 -57.61
CA THR A 81 -57.00 19.20 -57.38
C THR A 81 -55.91 19.82 -56.48
N VAL A 82 -55.91 19.49 -55.20
CA VAL A 82 -54.72 19.67 -54.35
C VAL A 82 -53.70 18.64 -54.84
N LYS A 83 -52.58 19.12 -55.40
CA LYS A 83 -51.43 18.26 -55.71
C LYS A 83 -50.83 17.78 -54.39
N SER A 84 -51.33 16.67 -53.83
CA SER A 84 -50.58 15.95 -52.82
C SER A 84 -49.36 15.37 -53.54
N ASN A 85 -48.17 15.72 -53.07
CA ASN A 85 -46.90 15.22 -53.62
C ASN A 85 -46.38 14.17 -52.62
N PRO A 86 -46.91 12.94 -52.62
CA PRO A 86 -46.65 11.94 -51.59
C PRO A 86 -45.15 11.62 -51.46
N GLY A 87 -44.37 11.74 -52.54
CA GLY A 87 -42.92 11.52 -52.50
C GLY A 87 -42.16 12.49 -51.59
N ARG A 88 -42.58 13.76 -51.49
CA ARG A 88 -41.93 14.74 -50.59
C ARG A 88 -42.25 14.44 -49.12
N ALA A 89 -43.49 14.05 -48.84
CA ALA A 89 -43.90 13.67 -47.48
C ALA A 89 -43.21 12.38 -47.03
N ILE A 90 -43.10 11.37 -47.90
CA ILE A 90 -42.38 10.13 -47.61
C ILE A 90 -40.90 10.42 -47.35
N LEU A 91 -40.25 11.23 -48.18
CA LEU A 91 -38.84 11.58 -47.99
C LEU A 91 -38.59 12.35 -46.68
N GLN A 92 -39.48 13.29 -46.32
CA GLN A 92 -39.41 14.00 -45.04
C GLN A 92 -39.61 13.06 -43.84
N ILE A 93 -40.54 12.11 -43.93
CA ILE A 93 -40.77 11.11 -42.90
C ILE A 93 -39.56 10.16 -42.81
N SER A 94 -38.98 9.73 -43.94
CA SER A 94 -37.79 8.87 -43.97
C SER A 94 -36.56 9.56 -43.35
N ILE A 95 -36.34 10.85 -43.64
CA ILE A 95 -35.26 11.62 -43.02
C ILE A 95 -35.51 11.77 -41.51
N LEU A 96 -36.74 12.07 -41.09
CA LEU A 96 -37.08 12.15 -39.68
C LEU A 96 -36.83 10.80 -38.98
N PHE A 97 -37.24 9.69 -39.61
CA PHE A 97 -37.03 8.35 -39.08
C PHE A 97 -35.54 8.01 -38.99
N PHE A 98 -34.74 8.38 -39.99
CA PHE A 98 -33.29 8.20 -39.98
C PHE A 98 -32.62 9.01 -38.88
N VAL A 99 -33.01 10.28 -38.68
CA VAL A 99 -32.49 11.14 -37.60
C VAL A 99 -32.90 10.60 -36.23
N LEU A 100 -34.11 10.06 -36.08
CA LEU A 100 -34.55 9.43 -34.84
C LEU A 100 -33.81 8.12 -34.56
N ILE A 101 -33.58 7.27 -35.58
CA ILE A 101 -32.79 6.04 -35.44
C ILE A 101 -31.34 6.40 -35.08
N PHE A 102 -30.72 7.31 -35.82
CA PHE A 102 -29.35 7.74 -35.57
C PHE A 102 -29.22 8.38 -34.19
N GLY A 103 -30.16 9.27 -33.81
CA GLY A 103 -30.22 9.87 -32.48
C GLY A 103 -30.41 8.83 -31.38
N PHE A 104 -31.24 7.80 -31.61
CA PHE A 104 -31.40 6.68 -30.68
C PHE A 104 -30.10 5.89 -30.51
N PHE A 105 -29.47 5.42 -31.58
CA PHE A 105 -28.21 4.69 -31.50
C PHE A 105 -27.07 5.53 -30.93
N TYR A 106 -26.99 6.81 -31.30
CA TYR A 106 -26.02 7.75 -30.74
C TYR A 106 -26.26 7.97 -29.24
N SER A 107 -27.52 8.08 -28.79
CA SER A 107 -27.86 8.23 -27.38
C SER A 107 -27.52 7.00 -26.53
N GLN A 108 -27.56 5.79 -27.13
CA GLN A 108 -27.25 4.54 -26.44
C GLN A 108 -25.74 4.24 -26.42
N ASN A 109 -25.02 4.59 -27.48
CA ASN A 109 -23.61 4.20 -27.67
C ASN A 109 -22.58 5.32 -27.40
N SER A 110 -22.99 6.58 -27.30
CA SER A 110 -22.06 7.70 -27.06
C SER A 110 -21.92 7.99 -25.57
N GLN A 111 -20.72 7.87 -25.02
CA GLN A 111 -20.41 8.19 -23.61
C GLN A 111 -20.73 9.65 -23.21
N LYS A 112 -20.95 10.57 -24.18
CA LYS A 112 -21.20 11.99 -23.91
C LYS A 112 -22.69 12.36 -23.80
N PHE A 113 -23.61 11.42 -24.02
CA PHE A 113 -25.04 11.70 -24.04
C PHE A 113 -25.72 11.28 -22.73
N GLY A 114 -26.07 12.24 -21.87
CA GLY A 114 -26.65 12.01 -20.52
C GLY A 114 -28.08 12.55 -20.33
N LEU A 115 -28.81 12.86 -21.40
CA LEU A 115 -30.09 13.59 -21.30
C LEU A 115 -31.23 12.80 -20.62
N PHE A 116 -31.11 11.47 -20.50
CA PHE A 116 -32.14 10.59 -19.93
C PHE A 116 -31.60 9.65 -18.82
N GLY A 117 -30.56 10.08 -18.10
CA GLY A 117 -29.84 9.27 -17.12
C GLY A 117 -28.62 8.55 -17.72
N LEU A 118 -27.99 7.67 -16.94
CA LEU A 118 -26.81 6.91 -17.39
C LEU A 118 -27.18 6.05 -18.60
N ASN A 119 -26.57 6.35 -19.75
CA ASN A 119 -26.72 5.53 -20.95
C ASN A 119 -26.01 4.17 -20.79
N PRO A 120 -26.33 3.14 -21.58
CA PRO A 120 -25.73 1.82 -21.42
C PRO A 120 -24.20 1.81 -21.54
N ALA A 121 -23.60 2.67 -22.36
CA ALA A 121 -22.15 2.79 -22.47
C ALA A 121 -21.52 3.33 -21.17
N GLN A 122 -22.11 4.35 -20.54
CA GLN A 122 -21.69 4.89 -19.24
C GLN A 122 -21.94 3.90 -18.10
N ARG A 123 -23.07 3.18 -18.11
CA ARG A 123 -23.34 2.12 -17.13
C ARG A 123 -22.33 0.98 -17.22
N LYS A 124 -21.92 0.64 -18.44
CA LYS A 124 -20.87 -0.37 -18.67
C LYS A 124 -19.54 0.11 -18.09
N THR A 125 -19.09 1.32 -18.40
CA THR A 125 -17.83 1.86 -17.85
C THR A 125 -17.86 1.96 -16.32
N LEU A 126 -18.96 2.44 -15.73
CA LEU A 126 -19.10 2.53 -14.28
C LEU A 126 -19.17 1.13 -13.61
N ALA A 127 -19.79 0.16 -14.27
CA ALA A 127 -19.79 -1.23 -13.81
C ALA A 127 -18.39 -1.86 -13.93
N GLU A 128 -17.64 -1.57 -15.00
CA GLU A 128 -16.25 -2.00 -15.17
C GLU A 128 -15.35 -1.39 -14.09
N GLU A 129 -15.47 -0.09 -13.80
CA GLU A 129 -14.76 0.57 -12.70
C GLU A 129 -15.10 -0.04 -11.33
N GLN A 130 -16.38 -0.34 -11.07
CA GLN A 130 -16.82 -0.99 -9.83
C GLN A 130 -16.29 -2.42 -9.69
N VAL A 131 -16.22 -3.18 -10.80
CA VAL A 131 -15.65 -4.53 -10.80
C VAL A 131 -14.16 -4.47 -10.52
N VAL A 132 -13.42 -3.56 -11.17
CA VAL A 132 -11.98 -3.39 -10.91
C VAL A 132 -11.73 -3.01 -9.45
N GLN A 133 -12.54 -2.11 -8.89
CA GLN A 133 -12.42 -1.72 -7.48
C GLN A 133 -12.70 -2.91 -6.55
N LEU A 134 -13.78 -3.65 -6.79
CA LEU A 134 -14.14 -4.82 -5.98
C LEU A 134 -13.06 -5.91 -6.06
N ASP A 135 -12.54 -6.19 -7.25
CA ASP A 135 -11.44 -7.14 -7.44
C ASP A 135 -10.19 -6.68 -6.69
N SER A 136 -9.85 -5.38 -6.76
CA SER A 136 -8.70 -4.84 -6.03
C SER A 136 -8.86 -4.93 -4.50
N ASP A 137 -10.07 -4.74 -3.97
CA ASP A 137 -10.36 -4.90 -2.55
C ASP A 137 -10.28 -6.37 -2.13
N ILE A 138 -10.78 -7.29 -2.96
CA ILE A 138 -10.64 -8.75 -2.72
C ILE A 138 -9.16 -9.13 -2.67
N ILE A 139 -8.35 -8.61 -3.60
CA ILE A 139 -6.89 -8.88 -3.63
C ILE A 139 -6.22 -8.34 -2.36
N ALA A 140 -6.57 -7.13 -1.93
CA ALA A 140 -6.06 -6.54 -0.70
C ALA A 140 -6.44 -7.37 0.54
N GLU A 141 -7.68 -7.87 0.62
CA GLU A 141 -8.13 -8.73 1.71
C GLU A 141 -7.43 -10.09 1.70
N LYS A 142 -7.26 -10.72 0.53
CA LYS A 142 -6.49 -11.98 0.40
C LYS A 142 -5.04 -11.80 0.85
N ALA A 143 -4.42 -10.65 0.52
CA ALA A 143 -3.09 -10.33 0.97
C ALA A 143 -3.02 -10.19 2.50
N LEU A 144 -4.00 -9.51 3.12
CA LEU A 144 -4.10 -9.38 4.57
C LEU A 144 -4.30 -10.74 5.26
N ILE A 145 -5.19 -11.58 4.73
CA ILE A 145 -5.36 -12.96 5.24
C ILE A 145 -4.06 -13.73 5.13
N SER A 146 -3.30 -13.54 4.06
CA SER A 146 -1.98 -14.16 3.87
C SER A 146 -0.97 -13.73 4.94
N VAL A 147 -0.98 -12.45 5.37
CA VAL A 147 -0.16 -11.98 6.50
C VAL A 147 -0.51 -12.74 7.77
N LEU A 148 -1.81 -12.78 8.13
CA LEU A 148 -2.26 -13.44 9.35
C LEU A 148 -1.94 -14.94 9.35
N LEU A 149 -2.05 -15.60 8.19
CA LEU A 149 -1.65 -17.00 8.03
C LEU A 149 -0.13 -17.18 8.17
N LEU A 150 0.68 -16.25 7.67
CA LEU A 150 2.14 -16.29 7.82
C LEU A 150 2.58 -16.06 9.27
N ASP A 151 1.92 -15.19 10.02
CA ASP A 151 2.19 -15.01 11.46
C ASP A 151 1.83 -16.28 12.25
N LYS A 152 0.69 -16.87 11.93
CA LYS A 152 0.29 -18.16 12.51
C LYS A 152 1.31 -19.24 12.16
N TYR A 153 1.72 -19.30 10.88
CA TYR A 153 2.73 -20.23 10.42
C TYR A 153 4.05 -20.05 11.18
N SER A 154 4.54 -18.82 11.32
CA SER A 154 5.77 -18.51 12.05
C SER A 154 5.73 -19.05 13.47
N THR A 155 4.62 -18.83 14.17
CA THR A 155 4.43 -19.30 15.54
C THR A 155 4.46 -20.83 15.64
N VAL A 156 3.79 -21.53 14.73
CA VAL A 156 3.74 -23.00 14.71
C VAL A 156 5.09 -23.58 14.28
N ALA A 157 5.76 -22.97 13.30
CA ALA A 157 7.07 -23.38 12.80
C ALA A 157 8.15 -23.24 13.88
N ASP A 158 8.17 -22.14 14.63
CA ASP A 158 9.10 -21.96 15.74
C ASP A 158 8.93 -23.05 16.81
N GLN A 159 7.69 -23.38 17.16
CA GLN A 159 7.39 -24.46 18.11
C GLN A 159 7.81 -25.82 17.56
N TYR A 160 7.62 -26.05 16.26
CA TYR A 160 8.02 -27.28 15.59
C TYR A 160 9.54 -27.46 15.63
N PHE A 161 10.29 -26.47 15.17
CA PHE A 161 11.76 -26.55 15.14
C PHE A 161 12.37 -26.61 16.53
N PHE A 162 11.80 -25.90 17.51
CA PHE A 162 12.19 -26.08 18.91
C PHE A 162 11.99 -27.53 19.38
N SER A 163 10.81 -28.10 19.13
CA SER A 163 10.49 -29.48 19.52
C SER A 163 11.39 -30.49 18.80
N LEU A 164 11.73 -30.23 17.54
CA LEU A 164 12.63 -31.06 16.73
C LEU A 164 14.01 -31.10 17.38
N GLU A 165 14.61 -29.93 17.64
CA GLU A 165 15.91 -29.81 18.29
C GLU A 165 15.93 -30.48 19.67
N GLN A 166 14.88 -30.30 20.49
CA GLN A 166 14.81 -30.90 21.81
C GLN A 166 14.63 -32.43 21.76
N SER A 167 13.88 -32.95 20.78
CA SER A 167 13.69 -34.39 20.59
C SER A 167 15.01 -35.08 20.22
N GLU A 168 15.83 -34.42 19.40
CA GLU A 168 17.12 -34.93 18.93
C GLU A 168 18.25 -34.72 19.96
N SER A 169 18.13 -33.71 20.83
CA SER A 169 19.15 -33.35 21.82
C SER A 169 19.54 -34.49 22.75
N GLN A 170 20.84 -34.73 22.90
CA GLN A 170 21.41 -35.71 23.83
C GLN A 170 21.25 -35.34 25.32
N TYR A 171 20.86 -34.10 25.60
CA TYR A 171 20.75 -33.56 26.96
C TYR A 171 19.31 -33.63 27.53
N VAL A 172 18.34 -34.01 26.71
CA VAL A 172 16.92 -34.11 27.10
C VAL A 172 16.59 -35.53 27.55
N SER A 173 15.95 -35.65 28.71
CA SER A 173 15.51 -36.95 29.26
C SER A 173 14.56 -37.70 28.30
N SER A 174 14.61 -39.04 28.30
CA SER A 174 13.79 -39.86 27.38
C SER A 174 12.29 -39.58 27.47
N ASN A 175 11.74 -39.33 28.67
CA ASN A 175 10.32 -39.00 28.83
C ASN A 175 9.95 -37.66 28.17
N LYS A 176 10.86 -36.69 28.16
CA LYS A 176 10.66 -35.39 27.51
C LYS A 176 10.81 -35.49 25.99
N LYS A 177 11.70 -36.35 25.49
CA LYS A 177 11.81 -36.64 24.05
C LYS A 177 10.51 -37.17 23.48
N VAL A 178 9.87 -38.12 24.17
CA VAL A 178 8.56 -38.67 23.74
C VAL A 178 7.49 -37.58 23.65
N ALA A 179 7.44 -36.64 24.60
CA ALA A 179 6.51 -35.52 24.53
C ALA A 179 6.78 -34.61 23.32
N TYR A 180 8.04 -34.26 23.06
CA TYR A 180 8.39 -33.48 21.87
C TYR A 180 8.09 -34.22 20.56
N GLU A 181 8.29 -35.54 20.50
CA GLU A 181 7.90 -36.36 19.35
C GLU A 181 6.38 -36.42 19.12
N GLU A 182 5.57 -36.31 20.17
CA GLU A 182 4.11 -36.15 20.07
C GLU A 182 3.73 -34.76 19.55
N ASP A 183 4.40 -33.71 20.04
CA ASP A 183 4.21 -32.34 19.56
C ASP A 183 4.53 -32.25 18.05
N LEU A 184 5.64 -32.84 17.60
CA LEU A 184 6.02 -32.88 16.17
C LEU A 184 4.95 -33.51 15.27
N LYS A 185 4.25 -34.55 15.74
CA LYS A 185 3.16 -35.20 14.98
C LYS A 185 1.93 -34.33 14.83
N THR A 186 1.77 -33.33 15.69
CA THR A 186 0.64 -32.40 15.67
C THR A 186 1.00 -31.12 14.91
N LEU A 187 2.19 -30.58 15.17
CA LEU A 187 2.65 -29.32 14.61
C LEU A 187 2.94 -29.41 13.11
N ARG A 188 3.48 -30.53 12.60
CA ARG A 188 3.76 -30.67 11.16
C ARG A 188 2.49 -30.63 10.29
N PRO A 189 1.44 -31.43 10.56
CA PRO A 189 0.18 -31.29 9.83
C PRO A 189 -0.44 -29.90 9.96
N GLU A 190 -0.27 -29.21 11.08
CA GLU A 190 -0.75 -27.84 11.23
C GLU A 190 0.00 -26.85 10.34
N MET A 191 1.34 -26.95 10.25
CA MET A 191 2.14 -26.17 9.29
C MET A 191 1.70 -26.43 7.85
N GLU A 192 1.52 -27.70 7.46
CA GLU A 192 1.04 -28.11 6.14
C GLU A 192 -0.35 -27.51 5.83
N SER A 193 -1.27 -27.56 6.80
CA SER A 193 -2.62 -26.96 6.65
C SER A 193 -2.54 -25.45 6.43
N ILE A 194 -1.74 -24.74 7.23
CA ILE A 194 -1.60 -23.28 7.12
C ILE A 194 -0.99 -22.90 5.76
N LEU A 195 0.05 -23.60 5.33
CA LEU A 195 0.66 -23.34 4.02
C LEU A 195 -0.29 -23.69 2.87
N THR A 196 -1.14 -24.70 3.02
CA THR A 196 -2.16 -25.03 2.00
C THR A 196 -3.15 -23.87 1.85
N GLU A 197 -3.67 -23.36 2.97
CA GLU A 197 -4.56 -22.19 2.96
C GLU A 197 -3.85 -20.96 2.36
N LEU A 198 -2.59 -20.75 2.71
CA LEU A 198 -1.77 -19.66 2.17
C LEU A 198 -1.59 -19.79 0.65
N GLN A 199 -1.35 -20.99 0.14
CA GLN A 199 -1.27 -21.25 -1.30
C GLN A 199 -2.57 -20.87 -2.01
N ASP A 200 -3.74 -21.20 -1.45
CA ASP A 200 -5.03 -20.85 -2.04
C ASP A 200 -5.25 -19.34 -2.17
N TYR A 201 -4.80 -18.55 -1.18
CA TYR A 201 -4.91 -17.09 -1.22
C TYR A 201 -3.86 -16.43 -2.13
N LEU A 202 -2.68 -17.04 -2.31
CA LEU A 202 -1.59 -16.49 -3.11
C LEU A 202 -1.55 -16.96 -4.57
N ALA A 203 -2.22 -18.07 -4.91
CA ALA A 203 -2.17 -18.73 -6.23
C ALA A 203 -2.78 -17.91 -7.39
N GLU A 204 -3.51 -16.83 -7.09
CA GLU A 204 -4.15 -16.02 -8.12
C GLU A 204 -3.14 -15.07 -8.78
N ASN A 205 -2.94 -15.24 -10.10
CA ASN A 205 -2.18 -14.28 -10.90
C ASN A 205 -3.00 -13.00 -11.02
N PHE A 206 -2.66 -12.01 -10.21
CA PHE A 206 -3.29 -10.70 -10.23
C PHE A 206 -2.88 -9.94 -11.50
N ASP A 207 -3.87 -9.34 -12.17
CA ASP A 207 -3.59 -8.39 -13.25
C ASP A 207 -2.77 -7.21 -12.68
N PRO A 208 -1.75 -6.69 -13.41
CA PRO A 208 -0.91 -5.61 -12.91
C PRO A 208 -1.69 -4.36 -12.46
N ASP A 209 -2.80 -4.02 -13.14
CA ASP A 209 -3.60 -2.85 -12.81
C ASP A 209 -4.41 -3.11 -11.53
N GLN A 210 -4.94 -4.32 -11.36
CA GLN A 210 -5.64 -4.72 -10.14
C GLN A 210 -4.70 -4.80 -8.93
N LYS A 211 -3.47 -5.31 -9.12
CA LYS A 211 -2.42 -5.35 -8.10
C LYS A 211 -2.02 -3.94 -7.66
N ALA A 212 -1.84 -3.01 -8.60
CA ALA A 212 -1.53 -1.62 -8.28
C ALA A 212 -2.67 -0.94 -7.50
N ALA A 213 -3.92 -1.14 -7.92
CA ALA A 213 -5.09 -0.62 -7.22
C ALA A 213 -5.22 -1.20 -5.79
N ALA A 214 -4.95 -2.49 -5.61
CA ALA A 214 -4.97 -3.14 -4.30
C ALA A 214 -3.89 -2.57 -3.36
N MET A 215 -2.66 -2.35 -3.87
CA MET A 215 -1.57 -1.73 -3.11
C MET A 215 -1.91 -0.28 -2.70
N ASP A 216 -2.54 0.50 -3.59
CA ASP A 216 -2.99 1.85 -3.26
C ASP A 216 -4.12 1.85 -2.21
N SER A 217 -5.05 0.88 -2.28
CA SER A 217 -6.11 0.68 -1.26
C SER A 217 -5.51 0.39 0.12
N LEU A 218 -4.56 -0.55 0.21
CA LEU A 218 -3.86 -0.89 1.45
C LEU A 218 -3.10 0.31 2.03
N ARG A 219 -2.37 1.04 1.19
CA ARG A 219 -1.64 2.24 1.60
C ARG A 219 -2.58 3.32 2.13
N SER A 220 -3.70 3.56 1.45
CA SER A 220 -4.71 4.52 1.91
C SER A 220 -5.32 4.13 3.26
N ARG A 221 -5.59 2.84 3.49
CA ARG A 221 -6.10 2.34 4.78
C ARG A 221 -5.06 2.48 5.90
N SER A 222 -3.79 2.17 5.61
CA SER A 222 -2.66 2.36 6.54
C SER A 222 -2.50 3.84 6.94
N GLU A 223 -2.55 4.76 5.96
CA GLU A 223 -2.52 6.21 6.21
C GLU A 223 -3.72 6.70 7.05
N GLU A 224 -4.93 6.20 6.79
CA GLU A 224 -6.14 6.54 7.57
C GLU A 224 -6.03 6.06 9.02
N LEU A 225 -5.52 4.86 9.25
CA LEU A 225 -5.31 4.34 10.61
C LEU A 225 -4.23 5.14 11.35
N ARG A 226 -3.10 5.44 10.71
CA ARG A 226 -2.05 6.28 11.32
C ARG A 226 -2.58 7.66 11.74
N ALA A 227 -3.53 8.23 11.00
CA ALA A 227 -4.16 9.50 11.36
C ALA A 227 -5.05 9.43 12.61
N LYS A 228 -5.45 8.24 13.07
CA LYS A 228 -6.21 8.00 14.32
C LYS A 228 -5.31 7.78 15.55
N SER A 229 -4.00 8.01 15.40
CA SER A 229 -3.05 7.94 16.52
C SER A 229 -3.46 8.87 17.67
N GLY A 230 -3.47 8.34 18.89
CA GLY A 230 -3.92 9.04 20.10
C GLY A 230 -5.42 8.98 20.39
N GLU A 231 -6.24 8.38 19.50
CA GLU A 231 -7.69 8.19 19.72
C GLU A 231 -8.07 6.74 20.07
N VAL A 232 -7.18 5.78 19.79
CA VAL A 232 -7.40 4.34 19.92
C VAL A 232 -6.23 3.70 20.68
N ASP A 233 -6.40 2.46 21.13
CA ASP A 233 -5.30 1.66 21.68
C ASP A 233 -4.11 1.61 20.71
N GLU A 234 -2.98 2.18 21.13
CA GLU A 234 -1.81 2.38 20.26
C GLU A 234 -1.16 1.06 19.84
N VAL A 235 -1.25 0.02 20.68
CA VAL A 235 -0.67 -1.30 20.39
C VAL A 235 -1.44 -1.97 19.27
N THR A 236 -2.77 -2.01 19.39
CA THR A 236 -3.64 -2.57 18.34
C THR A 236 -3.52 -1.77 17.05
N LEU A 237 -3.48 -0.43 17.14
CA LEU A 237 -3.33 0.42 15.98
C LEU A 237 -2.02 0.18 15.22
N LEU A 238 -0.91 0.02 15.96
CA LEU A 238 0.40 -0.23 15.37
C LEU A 238 0.45 -1.59 14.66
N GLN A 239 -0.16 -2.62 15.26
CA GLN A 239 -0.28 -3.93 14.63
C GLN A 239 -1.13 -3.86 13.34
N ASP A 240 -2.30 -3.24 13.37
CA ASP A 240 -3.18 -3.14 12.20
C ASP A 240 -2.50 -2.40 11.03
N VAL A 241 -1.76 -1.33 11.33
CA VAL A 241 -0.97 -0.58 10.33
C VAL A 241 0.13 -1.46 9.74
N GLN A 242 0.82 -2.23 10.60
CA GLN A 242 1.88 -3.13 10.20
C GLN A 242 1.37 -4.26 9.31
N ASP A 243 0.23 -4.87 9.65
CA ASP A 243 -0.37 -5.94 8.86
C ASP A 243 -0.76 -5.43 7.46
N LEU A 244 -1.30 -4.22 7.36
CA LEU A 244 -1.63 -3.58 6.08
C LEU A 244 -0.38 -3.27 5.23
N ASP A 245 0.67 -2.76 5.86
CA ASP A 245 1.94 -2.48 5.17
C ASP A 245 2.59 -3.78 4.66
N THR A 246 2.53 -4.84 5.49
CA THR A 246 3.07 -6.17 5.16
C THR A 246 2.27 -6.84 4.04
N ALA A 247 0.94 -6.69 4.04
CA ALA A 247 0.09 -7.13 2.94
C ALA A 247 0.49 -6.47 1.61
N GLY A 248 0.84 -5.18 1.65
CA GLY A 248 1.37 -4.46 0.49
C GLY A 248 2.71 -5.03 -0.01
N ILE A 249 3.60 -5.41 0.92
CA ILE A 249 4.89 -6.05 0.61
C ILE A 249 4.66 -7.43 -0.04
N ILE A 250 3.78 -8.27 0.52
CA ILE A 250 3.46 -9.59 -0.03
C ILE A 250 2.96 -9.47 -1.47
N LEU A 251 2.06 -8.52 -1.75
CA LEU A 251 1.59 -8.26 -3.11
C LEU A 251 2.74 -7.89 -4.03
N GLY A 252 3.68 -7.06 -3.56
CA GLY A 252 4.85 -6.62 -4.31
C GLY A 252 5.91 -7.70 -4.59
N LEU A 253 6.02 -8.72 -3.73
CA LEU A 253 7.05 -9.75 -3.79
C LEU A 253 6.62 -11.00 -4.58
N ASP A 254 6.63 -10.89 -5.90
CA ASP A 254 6.25 -12.00 -6.80
C ASP A 254 7.14 -13.24 -6.61
N ALA A 255 8.41 -13.07 -6.24
CA ALA A 255 9.32 -14.19 -5.97
C ALA A 255 8.91 -15.00 -4.73
N PHE A 256 8.51 -14.32 -3.66
CA PHE A 256 8.02 -14.97 -2.43
C PHE A 256 6.73 -15.72 -2.70
N ARG A 257 5.76 -15.08 -3.37
CA ARG A 257 4.49 -15.71 -3.75
C ARG A 257 4.69 -16.92 -4.64
N THR A 258 5.56 -16.82 -5.64
CA THR A 258 5.88 -17.94 -6.55
C THR A 258 6.50 -19.10 -5.78
N TYR A 259 7.40 -18.81 -4.83
CA TYR A 259 8.01 -19.85 -4.01
C TYR A 259 6.95 -20.62 -3.20
N ILE A 260 6.11 -19.90 -2.44
CA ILE A 260 5.05 -20.52 -1.62
C ILE A 260 4.09 -21.35 -2.47
N THR A 261 3.62 -20.80 -3.59
CA THR A 261 2.64 -21.47 -4.48
C THR A 261 3.24 -22.65 -5.25
N SER A 262 4.56 -22.70 -5.40
CA SER A 262 5.27 -23.81 -6.06
C SER A 262 5.65 -24.97 -5.15
N LEU A 263 5.53 -24.81 -3.83
CA LEU A 263 5.94 -25.81 -2.85
C LEU A 263 4.99 -27.01 -2.86
N ASP A 264 5.52 -28.22 -3.04
CA ASP A 264 4.73 -29.44 -2.88
C ASP A 264 4.66 -29.83 -1.40
N LEU A 265 3.58 -29.43 -0.72
CA LEU A 265 3.41 -29.66 0.71
C LEU A 265 3.30 -31.15 1.08
N THR A 266 3.02 -32.04 0.13
CA THR A 266 2.92 -33.48 0.42
C THR A 266 4.27 -34.17 0.52
N GLU A 267 5.29 -33.60 -0.15
CA GLU A 267 6.66 -34.11 -0.15
C GLU A 267 7.65 -33.12 0.51
N ALA A 268 7.15 -32.01 1.06
CA ALA A 268 7.96 -30.96 1.64
C ALA A 268 8.82 -31.45 2.81
N THR A 269 10.10 -31.09 2.75
CA THR A 269 11.12 -31.35 3.75
C THR A 269 11.13 -30.29 4.85
N ASP A 270 11.70 -30.63 6.01
CA ASP A 270 11.83 -29.69 7.14
C ASP A 270 12.65 -28.44 6.75
N ASP A 271 13.63 -28.59 5.85
CA ASP A 271 14.41 -27.49 5.30
C ASP A 271 13.57 -26.54 4.44
N GLU A 272 12.56 -27.05 3.71
CA GLU A 272 11.65 -26.22 2.92
C GLU A 272 10.70 -25.43 3.81
N PHE A 273 10.15 -26.05 4.86
CA PHE A 273 9.38 -25.35 5.89
C PHE A 273 10.22 -24.26 6.57
N LYS A 274 11.48 -24.56 6.88
CA LYS A 274 12.41 -23.58 7.46
C LYS A 274 12.70 -22.44 6.48
N THR A 275 12.86 -22.75 5.20
CA THR A 275 13.08 -21.73 4.16
C THR A 275 11.88 -20.80 4.02
N VAL A 276 10.64 -21.29 4.19
CA VAL A 276 9.44 -20.42 4.25
C VAL A 276 9.57 -19.42 5.40
N LEU A 277 9.92 -19.90 6.60
CA LEU A 277 10.11 -19.06 7.78
C LEU A 277 11.20 -18.02 7.56
N GLU A 278 12.37 -18.43 7.06
CA GLU A 278 13.49 -17.53 6.78
C GLU A 278 13.13 -16.46 5.75
N LYS A 279 12.43 -16.84 4.67
CA LYS A 279 11.96 -15.89 3.65
C LYS A 279 10.91 -14.94 4.20
N TYR A 280 9.98 -15.43 5.02
CA TYR A 280 9.00 -14.59 5.67
C TYR A 280 9.70 -13.55 6.54
N SER A 281 10.58 -13.96 7.47
CA SER A 281 11.29 -13.04 8.36
C SER A 281 12.27 -12.09 7.65
N ALA A 282 12.89 -12.51 6.55
CA ALA A 282 13.90 -11.70 5.87
C ALA A 282 13.32 -10.74 4.82
N GLU A 283 12.26 -11.16 4.10
CA GLU A 283 11.75 -10.44 2.93
C GLU A 283 10.40 -9.75 3.21
N VAL A 284 9.60 -10.27 4.14
CA VAL A 284 8.20 -9.87 4.32
C VAL A 284 7.97 -9.19 5.67
N ASP A 285 8.36 -9.85 6.76
CA ASP A 285 8.12 -9.38 8.11
C ASP A 285 9.18 -8.36 8.56
N GLN A 286 8.89 -7.08 8.32
CA GLN A 286 9.68 -5.99 8.85
C GLN A 286 9.47 -5.80 10.37
N SER A 287 8.48 -6.47 10.99
CA SER A 287 8.21 -6.40 12.44
C SER A 287 9.33 -7.02 13.25
N VAL A 288 9.86 -8.18 12.85
CA VAL A 288 10.95 -8.82 13.57
C VAL A 288 12.24 -8.03 13.41
N ILE A 289 12.51 -7.42 12.26
CA ILE A 289 13.68 -6.53 12.10
C ILE A 289 13.48 -5.24 12.91
N SER A 290 12.28 -4.65 12.91
CA SER A 290 11.94 -3.46 13.69
C SER A 290 11.95 -3.73 15.20
N LEU A 291 11.49 -4.91 15.63
CA LEU A 291 11.46 -5.39 17.01
C LEU A 291 12.86 -5.81 17.46
N ILE A 292 13.64 -6.50 16.62
CA ILE A 292 15.05 -6.79 16.91
C ILE A 292 15.83 -5.48 16.97
N ASN A 293 15.59 -4.52 16.08
CA ASN A 293 16.23 -3.20 16.14
C ASN A 293 15.74 -2.42 17.36
N SER A 294 14.46 -2.46 17.74
CA SER A 294 13.97 -1.80 18.95
C SER A 294 14.49 -2.47 20.22
N ILE A 295 14.61 -3.80 20.26
CA ILE A 295 15.28 -4.57 21.31
C ILE A 295 16.78 -4.27 21.33
N ARG A 296 17.41 -4.07 20.18
CA ARG A 296 18.84 -3.75 20.06
C ARG A 296 19.14 -2.32 20.48
N ASP A 297 18.28 -1.38 20.13
CA ASP A 297 18.36 0.04 20.45
C ASP A 297 17.96 0.28 21.92
N SER A 298 17.14 -0.58 22.51
CA SER A 298 16.82 -0.55 23.96
C SER A 298 17.80 -1.34 24.84
N ARG A 299 18.79 -2.04 24.26
CA ARG A 299 19.84 -2.71 25.04
C ARG A 299 20.83 -1.70 25.59
N ILE A 300 20.87 -1.58 26.91
CA ILE A 300 21.92 -0.84 27.62
C ILE A 300 23.30 -1.38 27.21
N VAL A 301 24.15 -0.50 26.68
CA VAL A 301 25.55 -0.80 26.43
C VAL A 301 26.30 -0.77 27.76
N TRP A 302 26.28 -1.90 28.48
CA TRP A 302 26.85 -2.02 29.83
C TRP A 302 28.32 -1.59 29.94
N SER A 303 29.11 -1.74 28.87
CA SER A 303 30.49 -1.24 28.87
C SER A 303 30.56 0.27 29.09
N LYS A 304 29.67 1.07 28.47
CA LYS A 304 29.63 2.52 28.71
C LYS A 304 29.27 2.85 30.15
N VAL A 305 28.34 2.09 30.75
CA VAL A 305 27.93 2.25 32.15
C VAL A 305 29.10 1.97 33.10
N PHE A 306 29.86 0.90 32.84
CA PHE A 306 31.03 0.56 33.65
C PHE A 306 32.18 1.58 33.46
N ASP A 307 32.43 2.01 32.23
CA ASP A 307 33.46 3.01 31.93
C ASP A 307 33.16 4.34 32.62
N GLU A 308 31.89 4.78 32.59
CA GLU A 308 31.46 6.01 33.26
C GLU A 308 31.52 5.89 34.79
N PHE A 309 31.10 4.75 35.35
CA PHE A 309 31.26 4.47 36.77
C PHE A 309 32.73 4.53 37.21
N GLU A 310 33.64 3.92 36.43
CA GLU A 310 35.08 3.97 36.70
C GLU A 310 35.62 5.40 36.58
N ASN A 311 35.20 6.16 35.56
CA ASN A 311 35.59 7.56 35.37
C ASN A 311 35.17 8.44 36.55
N ILE A 312 33.92 8.32 37.01
CA ILE A 312 33.41 9.06 38.18
C ILE A 312 34.18 8.69 39.43
N THR A 313 34.42 7.38 39.64
CA THR A 313 35.18 6.92 40.80
C THR A 313 36.61 7.48 40.77
N LYS A 314 37.23 7.55 39.59
CA LYS A 314 38.56 8.17 39.37
C LYS A 314 38.58 9.69 39.53
N LYS A 315 37.48 10.40 39.26
CA LYS A 315 37.40 11.86 39.54
C LYS A 315 37.49 12.15 41.03
N VAL A 316 36.93 11.28 41.86
CA VAL A 316 36.92 11.43 43.32
C VAL A 316 38.17 10.82 43.96
N ASP A 317 38.60 9.67 43.45
CA ASP A 317 39.84 8.99 43.85
C ASP A 317 40.69 8.63 42.62
N PRO A 318 41.67 9.48 42.24
CA PRO A 318 42.53 9.23 41.09
C PRO A 318 43.34 7.94 41.15
N LEU A 319 43.48 7.34 42.33
CA LEU A 319 44.20 6.08 42.53
C LEU A 319 43.28 4.85 42.41
N PHE A 320 41.98 5.04 42.21
CA PHE A 320 41.03 3.95 42.02
C PHE A 320 41.40 3.06 40.84
N ASN A 321 41.39 1.74 41.08
CA ASN A 321 41.76 0.70 40.11
C ASN A 321 43.20 0.84 39.56
N THR A 322 44.11 1.43 40.36
CA THR A 322 45.55 1.47 40.08
C THR A 322 46.33 0.50 40.97
N GLU A 323 47.65 0.42 40.78
CA GLU A 323 48.54 -0.38 41.63
C GLU A 323 48.80 0.23 43.02
N PHE A 324 48.35 1.46 43.26
CA PHE A 324 48.53 2.19 44.51
C PHE A 324 47.30 2.08 45.41
N GLU A 325 47.48 2.26 46.72
CA GLU A 325 46.36 2.23 47.67
C GLU A 325 45.37 3.37 47.41
N SER A 326 44.13 2.99 47.17
CA SER A 326 42.97 3.86 46.94
C SER A 326 42.29 4.16 48.27
N ASN A 327 41.90 5.42 48.49
CA ASN A 327 41.13 5.87 49.65
C ASN A 327 39.66 5.44 49.54
N LEU A 328 39.15 5.20 48.33
CA LEU A 328 37.81 4.69 48.06
C LEU A 328 37.90 3.23 47.60
N GLN A 329 37.23 2.33 48.31
CA GLN A 329 37.18 0.91 48.00
C GLN A 329 35.74 0.51 47.70
N VAL A 330 35.46 0.13 46.45
CA VAL A 330 34.17 -0.41 46.03
C VAL A 330 34.18 -1.92 46.26
N ALA A 331 33.27 -2.40 47.11
CA ALA A 331 33.19 -3.81 47.49
C ALA A 331 32.17 -4.59 46.63
N ASP A 332 31.05 -3.96 46.31
CA ASP A 332 29.99 -4.57 45.50
C ASP A 332 29.21 -3.50 44.73
N VAL A 333 28.84 -3.84 43.50
CA VAL A 333 27.94 -3.03 42.67
C VAL A 333 26.84 -3.94 42.15
N ASN A 334 25.62 -3.72 42.62
CA ASN A 334 24.47 -4.52 42.23
C ASN A 334 23.58 -3.72 41.29
N PHE A 335 23.47 -4.18 40.04
CA PHE A 335 22.64 -3.59 39.00
C PHE A 335 21.31 -4.33 38.90
N ASN A 336 20.20 -3.59 39.05
CA ASN A 336 18.86 -4.05 38.76
C ASN A 336 18.47 -3.64 37.34
N THR A 337 18.49 -4.62 36.43
CA THR A 337 18.20 -4.41 35.01
C THR A 337 16.74 -4.10 34.72
N THR A 338 15.81 -4.53 35.59
CA THR A 338 14.36 -4.33 35.39
C THR A 338 13.90 -2.96 35.87
N GLY A 339 14.54 -2.43 36.91
CA GLY A 339 14.22 -1.15 37.51
C GLY A 339 15.22 -0.04 37.22
N PHE A 340 16.15 -0.24 36.27
CA PHE A 340 17.22 0.68 35.88
C PHE A 340 17.87 1.40 37.06
N SER A 341 18.21 0.64 38.10
CA SER A 341 18.77 1.16 39.33
C SER A 341 19.98 0.34 39.74
N ALA A 342 20.90 0.97 40.43
CA ALA A 342 22.08 0.32 40.95
C ALA A 342 22.33 0.71 42.40
N VAL A 343 23.00 -0.18 43.12
CA VAL A 343 23.46 0.05 44.48
C VAL A 343 24.93 -0.27 44.54
N VAL A 344 25.75 0.75 44.86
CA VAL A 344 27.17 0.59 45.14
C VAL A 344 27.39 0.56 46.65
N SER A 345 28.21 -0.37 47.11
CA SER A 345 28.63 -0.43 48.51
C SER A 345 30.14 -0.58 48.62
N GLY A 346 30.70 -0.02 49.69
CA GLY A 346 32.14 0.05 49.84
C GLY A 346 32.57 0.74 51.13
N SER A 347 33.84 1.10 51.19
CA SER A 347 34.39 1.88 52.29
C SER A 347 35.34 2.96 51.81
N ALA A 348 35.35 4.09 52.52
CA ALA A 348 36.33 5.15 52.39
C ALA A 348 37.28 5.08 53.59
N ILE A 349 38.58 5.02 53.32
CA ILE A 349 39.65 4.99 54.31
C ILE A 349 40.54 6.20 54.06
N THR A 350 40.68 7.07 55.05
CA THR A 350 41.64 8.17 55.01
C THR A 350 42.37 8.28 56.36
N ASP A 351 43.58 8.82 56.30
CA ASP A 351 44.42 9.12 57.48
C ASP A 351 43.83 10.29 58.30
N ASP A 352 42.83 10.99 57.77
CA ASP A 352 42.16 12.13 58.39
C ASP A 352 40.64 11.89 58.54
N THR A 353 39.90 12.86 59.07
CA THR A 353 38.45 12.71 59.27
C THR A 353 37.62 12.95 58.00
N LYS A 354 38.24 13.07 56.81
CA LYS A 354 37.57 13.50 55.56
C LYS A 354 36.90 12.40 54.74
N ASN A 355 36.81 11.17 55.24
CA ASN A 355 36.02 10.10 54.60
C ASN A 355 34.61 10.55 54.16
N PHE A 356 33.95 11.36 54.99
CA PHE A 356 32.60 11.87 54.69
C PHE A 356 32.60 12.80 53.47
N THR A 357 33.61 13.68 53.36
CA THR A 357 33.77 14.56 52.20
C THR A 357 34.04 13.74 50.95
N LEU A 358 34.84 12.68 51.03
CA LEU A 358 35.10 11.79 49.90
C LEU A 358 33.82 11.10 49.40
N ILE A 359 33.01 10.55 50.31
CA ILE A 359 31.74 9.91 49.98
C ILE A 359 30.73 10.93 49.43
N SER A 360 30.64 12.13 50.03
CA SER A 360 29.77 13.20 49.54
C SER A 360 30.15 13.63 48.13
N ASN A 361 31.44 13.83 47.86
CA ASN A 361 31.92 14.16 46.52
C ASN A 361 31.61 13.04 45.51
N TYR A 362 31.65 11.78 45.94
CA TYR A 362 31.27 10.64 45.11
C TYR A 362 29.78 10.61 44.77
N VAL A 363 28.91 10.93 45.73
CA VAL A 363 27.47 11.12 45.46
C VAL A 363 27.22 12.30 44.52
N ASP A 364 27.93 13.41 44.71
CA ASP A 364 27.80 14.59 43.86
C ASP A 364 28.26 14.32 42.43
N GLU A 365 29.39 13.64 42.23
CA GLU A 365 29.88 13.27 40.90
C GLU A 365 28.98 12.22 40.21
N LEU A 366 28.35 11.31 40.97
CA LEU A 366 27.33 10.41 40.43
C LEU A 366 26.11 11.21 39.93
N ASN A 367 25.66 12.23 40.68
CA ASN A 367 24.53 13.08 40.26
C ASN A 367 24.87 14.04 39.12
N ASN A 368 26.16 14.33 38.88
CA ASN A 368 26.62 15.18 37.78
C ASN A 368 26.92 14.39 36.50
N SER A 369 26.74 13.06 36.51
CA SER A 369 26.95 12.22 35.32
C SER A 369 25.77 12.32 34.36
N ASP A 370 26.05 12.21 33.07
CA ASP A 370 25.00 12.10 32.05
C ASP A 370 24.27 10.75 32.10
N LEU A 371 24.84 9.73 32.75
CA LEU A 371 24.30 8.36 32.82
C LEU A 371 23.68 7.98 34.16
N PHE A 372 23.93 8.74 35.22
CA PHE A 372 23.45 8.44 36.57
C PHE A 372 22.72 9.63 37.18
N GLU A 373 21.66 9.35 37.91
CA GLU A 373 20.88 10.37 38.59
C GLU A 373 20.32 9.86 39.93
N ASN A 374 19.84 10.79 40.75
CA ASN A 374 19.19 10.48 42.03
C ASN A 374 20.06 9.61 42.93
N ALA A 375 21.37 9.82 42.90
CA ALA A 375 22.31 9.17 43.80
C ALA A 375 22.06 9.67 45.22
N ASP A 376 21.69 8.74 46.10
CA ASP A 376 21.38 8.99 47.50
C ASP A 376 22.05 7.95 48.40
N ASP A 377 22.55 8.41 49.55
CA ASP A 377 23.23 7.57 50.53
C ASP A 377 22.20 6.87 51.43
N ARG A 378 22.17 5.53 51.38
CA ARG A 378 21.19 4.70 52.06
C ARG A 378 21.65 4.22 53.44
N SER A 379 22.96 4.23 53.74
CA SER A 379 23.45 3.84 55.06
C SER A 379 24.91 4.22 55.28
N TYR A 380 25.21 4.80 56.45
CA TYR A 380 26.54 5.22 56.86
C TYR A 380 26.94 4.62 58.22
N ALA A 381 28.17 4.09 58.31
CA ALA A 381 28.78 3.67 59.56
C ALA A 381 30.24 4.13 59.61
N LYS A 382 30.61 4.88 60.66
CA LYS A 382 31.99 5.32 60.91
C LYS A 382 32.64 4.45 61.96
N ASN A 383 33.80 3.88 61.61
CA ASN A 383 34.65 3.11 62.48
C ASN A 383 36.00 3.80 62.62
N LEU A 384 36.54 3.82 63.84
CA LEU A 384 37.92 4.22 64.09
C LEU A 384 38.79 2.97 63.99
N LEU A 385 39.72 2.92 63.04
CA LEU A 385 40.80 1.93 63.03
C LEU A 385 42.01 2.54 63.77
N GLU A 386 42.96 1.70 64.20
CA GLU A 386 44.07 2.14 65.07
C GLU A 386 44.86 3.33 64.50
N ASP A 387 45.07 3.36 63.18
CA ASP A 387 45.83 4.42 62.50
C ASP A 387 45.02 5.23 61.46
N ASN A 388 43.83 4.75 61.06
CA ASN A 388 43.02 5.34 59.99
C ASN A 388 41.55 5.52 60.39
N TYR A 389 40.85 6.43 59.71
CA TYR A 389 39.39 6.51 59.79
C TYR A 389 38.79 5.67 58.68
N GLN A 390 37.80 4.82 58.99
CA GLN A 390 37.04 4.08 57.98
C GLN A 390 35.56 4.45 58.03
N SER A 391 34.98 4.71 56.87
CA SER A 391 33.54 4.92 56.72
C SER A 391 32.98 3.98 55.67
N ASN A 392 31.99 3.18 56.03
CA ASN A 392 31.27 2.34 55.08
C ASN A 392 30.12 3.15 54.45
N PHE A 393 29.92 2.97 53.15
CA PHE A 393 28.86 3.63 52.40
C PHE A 393 28.01 2.62 51.61
N ARG A 394 26.77 3.00 51.36
CA ARG A 394 25.87 2.29 50.44
C ARG A 394 25.03 3.30 49.69
N ILE A 395 25.39 3.56 48.44
CA ILE A 395 24.73 4.58 47.61
C ILE A 395 23.82 3.88 46.62
N GLY A 396 22.58 4.32 46.52
CA GLY A 396 21.66 3.89 45.46
C GLY A 396 21.46 5.00 44.45
N PHE A 397 21.43 4.66 43.16
CA PHE A 397 21.25 5.61 42.05
C PHE A 397 20.45 4.96 40.91
N ASN A 398 19.88 5.79 40.04
CA ASN A 398 19.18 5.36 38.84
C ASN A 398 20.09 5.54 37.61
N ILE A 399 19.80 4.76 36.56
CA ILE A 399 20.50 4.80 35.28
C ILE A 399 19.60 5.52 34.28
N THR A 400 20.11 6.58 33.66
CA THR A 400 19.34 7.40 32.71
C THR A 400 19.40 6.80 31.31
N LEU A 401 18.22 6.47 30.75
CA LEU A 401 18.10 5.86 29.42
C LEU A 401 18.22 6.85 28.26
N GLU A 402 18.05 8.15 28.50
CA GLU A 402 18.06 9.17 27.44
C GLU A 402 19.43 9.37 26.78
N ASN A 403 20.51 8.92 27.42
CA ASN A 403 21.91 9.16 27.00
C ASN A 403 22.72 7.87 26.74
N LEU A 404 22.08 6.69 26.76
CA LEU A 404 22.71 5.38 26.51
C LEU A 404 22.71 5.03 25.02
#